data_AF-A0A7M7L4W7-F1
#
_entry.id   AF-A0A7M7L4W7-F1
#
_cell.length_a   1.000
_cell.length_b   1.000
_cell.length_c   1.000
_cell.angle_alpha   90.00
_cell.angle_beta   90.00
_cell.angle_gamma   90.00
#
_symmetry.space_group_name_H-M   'P 1'
#
loop_
_entity.id
_entity.type
_entity.pdbx_description
1 polymer ?
#
loop_
_entity_poly.entity_id
_entity_poly.type
_entity_poly.pdbx_seq_one_letter_code
_entity_poly.pdbx_strand_id
1 'polypeptide(L)'
;MYDRSECTETIIKENYVVVYELLDEMLDNGFPLATESNILKELIKPPNILRTIANTVTGKSNVSATLPSGQLSNVPWRRTGVKYTNNEAYFDVVEEVDAIIDRTGATVFAEIQGYIDCCIKLSGMPDLTLSFMNPRLFDDVSFHPCVRFKRWESERILSFIPPDGNFRLLSYHIGSQSIVAIPIYVRHNISLKELGGGRLDITVGPKQTIGRTVENVTLEIPMPKIVLNCTLTPNQGKYSFDPVSKILLWDIGRIDVSKLPNLRGSITVQNSASTMESNPAINVHFTINQLAVSGLKVNRLDMYGEKYKPFKGVKYITKAGKFQIRM
;
A
#
# COMPACT_ATOMS: atom_id res chain seq x y z
N MET A 1 -1.08 -1.59 -12.02
CA MET A 1 -1.32 -2.58 -10.96
C MET A 1 -0.17 -3.56 -11.01
N TYR A 2 0.75 -3.50 -10.04
CA TYR A 2 1.44 -4.72 -9.65
C TYR A 2 0.34 -5.62 -9.11
N ASP A 3 -0.05 -6.61 -9.92
CA ASP A 3 -0.73 -7.75 -9.34
C ASP A 3 0.28 -8.36 -8.37
N ARG A 4 0.09 -8.16 -7.07
CA ARG A 4 0.54 -9.17 -6.11
C ARG A 4 -0.37 -10.37 -6.40
N SER A 5 -0.15 -11.04 -7.53
CA SER A 5 -0.67 -12.37 -7.73
C SER A 5 -0.11 -13.15 -6.56
N GLU A 6 -0.98 -13.51 -5.62
CA GLU A 6 -0.58 -14.22 -4.42
C GLU A 6 0.29 -15.39 -4.84
N CYS A 7 1.53 -15.45 -4.35
CA CYS A 7 2.40 -16.59 -4.62
C CYS A 7 1.82 -17.79 -3.87
N THR A 8 0.88 -18.49 -4.52
CA THR A 8 0.18 -19.63 -3.95
C THR A 8 0.91 -20.92 -4.29
N GLU A 9 0.65 -21.96 -3.50
CA GLU A 9 1.15 -23.32 -3.77
C GLU A 9 0.81 -23.77 -5.20
N THR A 10 -0.39 -23.46 -5.68
CA THR A 10 -0.85 -23.77 -7.03
C THR A 10 0.04 -23.11 -8.09
N ILE A 11 0.29 -21.80 -7.99
CA ILE A 11 1.12 -21.07 -8.96
C ILE A 11 2.56 -21.61 -8.98
N ILE A 12 3.12 -21.95 -7.82
CA ILE A 12 4.47 -22.55 -7.74
C ILE A 12 4.49 -23.90 -8.45
N LYS A 13 3.50 -24.78 -8.18
CA LYS A 13 3.40 -26.10 -8.82
C LYS A 13 3.22 -26.00 -10.33
N GLU A 14 2.45 -25.04 -10.80
CA GLU A 14 2.23 -24.83 -12.24
C GLU A 14 3.47 -24.27 -12.96
N ASN A 15 4.36 -23.57 -12.24
CA ASN A 15 5.53 -22.89 -12.82
C ASN A 15 6.88 -23.40 -12.28
N TYR A 16 6.93 -24.62 -11.71
CA TYR A 16 8.09 -25.10 -10.97
C TYR A 16 9.41 -25.08 -11.76
N VAL A 17 9.36 -25.32 -13.08
CA VAL A 17 10.54 -25.22 -13.96
C VAL A 17 11.15 -23.82 -13.93
N VAL A 18 10.31 -22.78 -14.10
CA VAL A 18 10.75 -21.37 -14.06
C VAL A 18 11.23 -21.00 -12.67
N VAL A 19 10.60 -21.54 -11.61
CA VAL A 19 11.04 -21.32 -10.23
C VAL A 19 12.44 -21.90 -10.00
N TYR A 20 12.72 -23.11 -10.47
CA TYR A 20 14.08 -23.69 -10.37
C TYR A 20 15.10 -22.90 -11.19
N GLU A 21 14.78 -22.52 -12.43
CA GLU A 21 15.66 -21.66 -13.24
C GLU A 21 15.95 -20.32 -12.53
N LEU A 22 14.93 -19.70 -11.93
CA LEU A 22 15.09 -18.47 -11.16
C LEU A 22 16.02 -18.67 -9.96
N LEU A 23 15.85 -19.75 -9.20
CA LEU A 23 16.69 -20.02 -8.03
C LEU A 23 18.16 -20.26 -8.42
N ASP A 24 18.39 -21.00 -9.52
CA ASP A 24 19.74 -21.30 -10.04
C ASP A 24 20.47 -20.03 -10.52
N GLU A 25 19.75 -19.12 -11.18
CA GLU A 25 20.34 -17.82 -11.60
C GLU A 25 20.46 -16.80 -10.46
N MET A 26 19.58 -16.87 -9.46
CA MET A 26 19.61 -15.95 -8.31
C MET A 26 20.71 -16.30 -7.30
N LEU A 27 21.06 -17.58 -7.15
CA LEU A 27 21.95 -18.09 -6.10
C LEU A 27 23.05 -18.98 -6.69
N ASP A 28 24.30 -18.60 -6.46
CA ASP A 28 25.45 -19.47 -6.74
C ASP A 28 26.07 -19.92 -5.40
N ASN A 29 26.07 -21.23 -5.12
CA ASN A 29 26.60 -21.82 -3.88
C ASN A 29 26.09 -21.15 -2.58
N GLY A 30 24.83 -20.70 -2.58
CA GLY A 30 24.19 -20.02 -1.45
C GLY A 30 24.46 -18.51 -1.35
N PHE A 31 25.22 -17.94 -2.30
CA PHE A 31 25.45 -16.50 -2.40
C PHE A 31 24.52 -15.87 -3.44
N PRO A 32 23.80 -14.78 -3.11
CA PRO A 32 23.00 -14.04 -4.09
C PRO A 32 23.87 -13.43 -5.19
N LEU A 33 23.50 -13.71 -6.46
CA LEU A 33 24.19 -13.20 -7.65
C LEU A 33 23.33 -12.19 -8.41
N ALA A 34 22.22 -12.63 -9.03
CA ALA A 34 21.33 -11.79 -9.84
C ALA A 34 19.92 -11.74 -9.25
N THR A 35 19.60 -10.70 -8.48
CA THR A 35 18.28 -10.55 -7.85
C THR A 35 17.36 -9.54 -8.54
N GLU A 36 17.85 -8.88 -9.59
CA GLU A 36 17.12 -7.84 -10.32
C GLU A 36 16.15 -8.44 -11.34
N SER A 37 14.85 -8.17 -11.17
CA SER A 37 13.78 -8.77 -12.02
C SER A 37 13.98 -8.52 -13.52
N ASN A 38 14.48 -7.33 -13.89
CA ASN A 38 14.71 -7.00 -15.30
C ASN A 38 15.85 -7.82 -15.93
N ILE A 39 16.88 -8.16 -15.15
CA ILE A 39 17.95 -9.06 -15.59
C ILE A 39 17.43 -10.49 -15.67
N LEU A 40 16.72 -10.94 -14.62
CA LEU A 40 16.16 -12.28 -14.55
C LEU A 40 15.21 -12.57 -15.71
N LYS A 41 14.40 -11.59 -16.16
CA LYS A 41 13.52 -11.73 -17.33
C LYS A 41 14.25 -11.82 -18.68
N GLU A 42 15.52 -11.40 -18.76
CA GLU A 42 16.35 -11.62 -19.96
C GLU A 42 17.00 -12.99 -19.96
N LEU A 43 17.49 -13.43 -18.79
CA LEU A 43 18.08 -14.75 -18.59
C LEU A 43 17.03 -15.85 -18.76
N ILE A 44 15.88 -15.66 -18.10
CA ILE A 44 14.77 -16.60 -18.01
C ILE A 44 13.57 -15.96 -18.67
N LYS A 45 13.34 -16.32 -19.93
CA LYS A 45 12.25 -15.74 -20.72
C LYS A 45 10.90 -16.20 -20.16
N PRO A 46 9.94 -15.30 -19.92
CA PRO A 46 8.62 -15.68 -19.43
C PRO A 46 7.96 -16.72 -20.34
N PRO A 47 7.26 -17.71 -19.77
CA PRO A 47 6.56 -18.72 -20.57
C PRO A 47 5.44 -18.06 -21.38
N ASN A 48 5.50 -18.19 -22.71
CA ASN A 48 4.36 -17.91 -23.60
C ASN A 48 3.75 -19.25 -24.00
N ILE A 49 2.42 -19.38 -23.98
CA ILE A 49 1.67 -20.62 -24.26
C ILE A 49 2.11 -21.30 -25.58
N LEU A 50 2.36 -20.51 -26.63
CA LEU A 50 2.84 -21.02 -27.92
C LEU A 50 4.29 -21.55 -27.88
N ARG A 51 5.10 -21.07 -26.94
CA ARG A 51 6.51 -21.42 -26.79
C ARG A 51 6.70 -22.67 -25.93
N THR A 52 5.83 -22.89 -24.95
CA THR A 52 5.78 -24.14 -24.18
C THR A 52 5.63 -25.33 -25.12
N ILE A 53 4.75 -25.23 -26.12
CA ILE A 53 4.55 -26.28 -27.13
C ILE A 53 5.79 -26.44 -28.04
N ALA A 54 6.44 -25.34 -28.44
CA ALA A 54 7.63 -25.38 -29.27
C ALA A 54 8.85 -26.01 -28.56
N ASN A 55 9.01 -25.76 -27.26
CA ASN A 55 10.14 -26.29 -26.50
C ASN A 55 10.01 -27.80 -26.23
N THR A 56 8.78 -28.30 -25.98
CA THR A 56 8.52 -29.75 -25.83
C THR A 56 8.83 -30.54 -27.10
N VAL A 57 8.72 -29.91 -28.29
CA VAL A 57 8.96 -30.56 -29.59
C VAL A 57 10.42 -30.40 -30.06
N THR A 58 11.15 -29.38 -29.60
CA THR A 58 12.49 -29.05 -30.11
C THR A 58 13.65 -29.26 -29.13
N GLY A 59 13.38 -29.58 -27.85
CA GLY A 59 14.40 -29.86 -26.84
C GLY A 59 15.28 -28.66 -26.46
N LYS A 60 14.85 -27.42 -26.75
CA LYS A 60 15.61 -26.20 -26.46
C LYS A 60 15.27 -25.65 -25.07
N SER A 61 16.30 -25.23 -24.32
CA SER A 61 16.20 -24.62 -23.00
C SER A 61 15.62 -23.21 -23.04
N ASN A 62 14.99 -22.76 -21.94
CA ASN A 62 14.47 -21.40 -21.79
C ASN A 62 15.56 -20.38 -21.41
N VAL A 63 16.70 -20.87 -20.92
CA VAL A 63 17.87 -20.08 -20.52
C VAL A 63 18.54 -19.47 -21.75
N SER A 64 18.74 -18.16 -21.72
CA SER A 64 19.47 -17.43 -22.76
C SER A 64 20.95 -17.82 -22.77
N ALA A 65 21.47 -18.27 -23.93
CA ALA A 65 22.90 -18.53 -24.12
C ALA A 65 23.76 -17.24 -24.23
N THR A 66 23.12 -16.08 -24.23
CA THR A 66 23.76 -14.76 -24.25
C THR A 66 23.54 -14.05 -22.92
N LEU A 67 24.64 -13.65 -22.29
CA LEU A 67 24.63 -12.88 -21.04
C LEU A 67 23.95 -11.52 -21.23
N PRO A 68 23.09 -11.08 -20.30
CA PRO A 68 22.51 -9.75 -20.26
C PRO A 68 23.60 -8.67 -20.29
N SER A 69 23.45 -7.67 -21.17
CA SER A 69 24.35 -6.52 -21.21
C SER A 69 24.37 -5.72 -19.89
N GLY A 70 23.30 -5.86 -19.07
CA GLY A 70 23.18 -5.24 -17.76
C GLY A 70 24.04 -5.87 -16.65
N GLN A 71 24.49 -7.12 -16.78
CA GLN A 71 25.20 -7.83 -15.71
C GLN A 71 26.61 -7.28 -15.43
N LEU A 72 27.21 -6.59 -16.42
CA LEU A 72 28.49 -5.89 -16.31
C LEU A 72 28.32 -4.35 -16.26
N SER A 73 27.09 -3.86 -16.20
CA SER A 73 26.76 -2.44 -16.19
C SER A 73 26.73 -1.91 -14.75
N ASN A 74 27.10 -0.64 -14.57
CA ASN A 74 26.88 0.08 -13.32
C ASN A 74 25.39 0.40 -13.07
N VAL A 75 24.49 -0.04 -13.97
CA VAL A 75 23.02 0.13 -13.90
C VAL A 75 22.35 -1.24 -14.12
N PRO A 76 22.53 -2.21 -13.20
CA PRO A 76 22.08 -3.59 -13.40
C PRO A 76 20.55 -3.71 -13.51
N TRP A 77 19.79 -2.83 -12.85
CA TRP A 77 18.33 -2.85 -12.80
C TRP A 77 17.63 -2.37 -14.10
N ARG A 78 18.36 -1.84 -15.09
CA ARG A 78 17.78 -1.31 -16.34
C ARG A 78 18.43 -1.90 -17.59
N ARG A 79 17.59 -2.44 -18.47
CA ARG A 79 18.01 -3.03 -19.75
C ARG A 79 18.37 -1.96 -20.78
N THR A 80 19.36 -2.26 -21.61
CA THR A 80 19.71 -1.42 -22.77
C THR A 80 18.69 -1.57 -23.89
N GLY A 81 18.42 -0.51 -24.65
CA GLY A 81 17.60 -0.60 -25.87
C GLY A 81 16.09 -0.75 -25.64
N VAL A 82 15.60 -0.48 -24.43
CA VAL A 82 14.16 -0.40 -24.13
C VAL A 82 13.50 0.62 -25.08
N LYS A 83 12.35 0.26 -25.66
CA LYS A 83 11.59 1.11 -26.57
C LYS A 83 10.10 1.06 -26.27
N TYR A 84 9.48 2.23 -26.26
CA TYR A 84 8.04 2.41 -26.14
C TYR A 84 7.54 3.38 -27.21
N THR A 85 6.37 3.09 -27.76
CA THR A 85 5.65 4.01 -28.64
C THR A 85 5.24 5.28 -27.88
N ASN A 86 4.73 5.10 -26.66
CA ASN A 86 4.34 6.17 -25.76
C ASN A 86 5.26 6.15 -24.53
N ASN A 87 5.96 7.24 -24.29
CA ASN A 87 6.90 7.34 -23.19
C ASN A 87 6.22 8.01 -21.99
N GLU A 88 6.10 7.29 -20.88
CA GLU A 88 5.29 7.68 -19.73
C GLU A 88 6.00 7.32 -18.43
N ALA A 89 5.91 8.19 -17.43
CA ALA A 89 6.42 7.96 -16.09
C ALA A 89 5.37 8.35 -15.05
N TYR A 90 4.88 7.37 -14.29
CA TYR A 90 3.92 7.57 -13.21
C TYR A 90 4.56 7.33 -11.85
N PHE A 91 4.17 8.15 -10.88
CA PHE A 91 4.63 8.08 -9.49
C PHE A 91 3.40 8.12 -8.58
N ASP A 92 3.15 7.02 -7.89
CA ASP A 92 2.08 6.90 -6.90
C ASP A 92 2.69 7.08 -5.51
N VAL A 93 2.46 8.26 -4.92
CA VAL A 93 2.78 8.56 -3.53
C VAL A 93 1.66 8.01 -2.67
N VAL A 94 1.96 6.96 -1.90
CA VAL A 94 0.98 6.31 -1.02
C VAL A 94 1.43 6.48 0.42
N GLU A 95 0.50 6.87 1.28
CA GLU A 95 0.70 7.05 2.72
C GLU A 95 -0.33 6.21 3.48
N GLU A 96 0.15 5.46 4.46
CA GLU A 96 -0.64 4.70 5.41
C GLU A 96 -0.55 5.39 6.77
N VAL A 97 -1.71 5.73 7.33
CA VAL A 97 -1.81 6.41 8.64
C VAL A 97 -2.01 5.36 9.72
N ASP A 98 -1.01 5.22 10.58
CA ASP A 98 -1.11 4.46 11.81
C ASP A 98 -1.50 5.46 12.91
N ALA A 99 -2.59 5.20 13.62
CA ALA A 99 -3.09 6.12 14.64
C ALA A 99 -3.82 5.40 15.76
N ILE A 100 -3.67 5.91 16.98
CA ILE A 100 -4.47 5.53 18.14
C ILE A 100 -5.19 6.78 18.62
N ILE A 101 -6.51 6.75 18.56
CA ILE A 101 -7.40 7.80 19.07
C ILE A 101 -8.02 7.32 20.38
N ASP A 102 -8.03 8.15 21.41
CA ASP A 102 -8.69 7.82 22.67
C ASP A 102 -10.21 8.03 22.61
N ARG A 103 -10.89 7.62 23.69
CA ARG A 103 -12.35 7.73 23.84
C ARG A 103 -12.91 9.15 23.79
N THR A 104 -12.07 10.18 23.96
CA THR A 104 -12.47 11.59 23.88
C THR A 104 -12.32 12.15 22.46
N GLY A 105 -11.67 11.39 21.57
CA GLY A 105 -11.33 11.82 20.21
C GLY A 105 -9.95 12.48 20.11
N ALA A 106 -9.13 12.42 21.15
CA ALA A 106 -7.76 12.95 21.13
C ALA A 106 -6.79 11.92 20.54
N THR A 107 -5.80 12.42 19.81
CA THR A 107 -4.75 11.58 19.20
C THR A 107 -3.73 11.21 20.27
N VAL A 108 -3.62 9.92 20.59
CA VAL A 108 -2.60 9.38 21.50
C VAL A 108 -1.31 9.10 20.75
N PHE A 109 -1.44 8.59 19.53
CA PHE A 109 -0.34 8.21 18.65
C PHE A 109 -0.77 8.45 17.21
N ALA A 110 0.13 8.97 16.40
CA ALA A 110 -0.04 9.03 14.96
C ALA A 110 1.32 9.08 14.27
N GLU A 111 1.47 8.27 13.23
CA GLU A 111 2.63 8.26 12.34
C GLU A 111 2.18 7.97 10.91
N ILE A 112 3.07 8.22 9.95
CA ILE A 112 2.82 7.93 8.55
C ILE A 112 3.90 7.00 8.02
N GLN A 113 3.44 5.89 7.44
CA GLN A 113 4.27 4.98 6.66
C GLN A 113 4.01 5.25 5.18
N GLY A 114 5.01 5.75 4.48
CA GLY A 114 4.89 6.20 3.10
C GLY A 114 5.73 5.38 2.13
N TYR A 115 5.30 5.33 0.87
CA TYR A 115 6.11 4.82 -0.22
C TYR A 115 5.76 5.49 -1.54
N ILE A 116 6.71 5.44 -2.48
CA ILE A 116 6.52 5.91 -3.86
C ILE A 116 6.72 4.71 -4.77
N ASP A 117 5.61 4.22 -5.32
CA ASP A 117 5.64 3.19 -6.35
C ASP A 117 5.60 3.87 -7.72
N CYS A 118 6.43 3.38 -8.64
CA CYS A 118 6.57 3.94 -9.97
C CYS A 118 6.02 2.97 -11.02
N CYS A 119 5.55 3.52 -12.14
CA CYS A 119 5.34 2.81 -13.40
C CYS A 119 6.07 3.57 -14.50
N ILE A 120 7.22 3.05 -14.92
CA ILE A 120 8.12 3.68 -15.88
C ILE A 120 8.05 2.94 -17.20
N LYS A 121 7.60 3.64 -18.24
CA LYS A 121 7.58 3.19 -19.64
C LYS A 121 8.37 4.19 -20.46
N LEU A 122 9.69 4.18 -20.28
CA LEU A 122 10.58 5.14 -20.92
C LEU A 122 11.56 4.40 -21.82
N SER A 123 11.80 4.92 -23.02
CA SER A 123 12.77 4.36 -23.98
C SER A 123 14.20 4.75 -23.60
N GLY A 124 15.16 3.92 -23.95
CA GLY A 124 16.59 4.18 -23.77
C GLY A 124 17.06 4.13 -22.32
N MET A 125 17.95 5.04 -21.93
CA MET A 125 18.57 5.13 -20.60
C MET A 125 18.31 6.51 -19.97
N PRO A 126 17.05 6.83 -19.63
CA PRO A 126 16.69 8.12 -19.04
C PRO A 126 17.32 8.27 -17.66
N ASP A 127 17.94 9.43 -17.40
CA ASP A 127 18.37 9.85 -16.07
C ASP A 127 17.32 10.82 -15.51
N LEU A 128 16.65 10.43 -14.43
CA LEU A 128 15.58 11.18 -13.82
C LEU A 128 16.06 11.94 -12.59
N THR A 129 15.52 13.14 -12.41
CA THR A 129 15.71 13.95 -11.21
C THR A 129 14.36 14.34 -10.63
N LEU A 130 14.03 13.85 -9.43
CA LEU A 130 12.78 14.11 -8.71
C LEU A 130 13.07 14.91 -7.44
N SER A 131 12.33 16.01 -7.26
CA SER A 131 12.43 16.89 -6.08
C SER A 131 11.08 17.08 -5.42
N PHE A 132 11.10 17.34 -4.11
CA PHE A 132 9.91 17.60 -3.30
C PHE A 132 9.87 19.06 -2.84
N MET A 133 8.67 19.58 -2.59
CA MET A 133 8.48 20.94 -2.08
C MET A 133 9.11 21.12 -0.69
N ASN A 134 9.02 20.09 0.15
CA ASN A 134 9.64 20.06 1.46
C ASN A 134 10.24 18.67 1.72
N PRO A 135 11.51 18.43 1.35
CA PRO A 135 12.16 17.15 1.57
C PRO A 135 12.52 16.89 3.04
N ARG A 136 12.32 17.87 3.94
CA ARG A 136 12.55 17.70 5.38
C ARG A 136 11.41 16.96 6.10
N LEU A 137 10.33 16.63 5.39
CA LEU A 137 9.24 15.83 5.93
C LEU A 137 9.64 14.37 6.18
N PHE A 138 10.70 13.90 5.53
CA PHE A 138 11.16 12.53 5.70
C PHE A 138 12.04 12.43 6.95
N ASP A 139 11.63 11.63 7.92
CA ASP A 139 12.46 11.31 9.08
C ASP A 139 13.44 10.20 8.72
N ASP A 140 12.93 9.08 8.19
CA ASP A 140 13.73 7.97 7.67
C ASP A 140 13.30 7.62 6.23
N VAL A 141 14.28 7.25 5.38
CA VAL A 141 14.02 6.87 3.99
C VAL A 141 14.87 5.67 3.60
N SER A 142 14.22 4.69 2.97
CA SER A 142 14.86 3.56 2.30
C SER A 142 14.68 3.71 0.79
N PHE A 143 15.78 3.61 0.05
CA PHE A 143 15.78 3.82 -1.40
C PHE A 143 15.89 2.51 -2.17
N HIS A 144 15.32 2.49 -3.37
CA HIS A 144 15.74 1.54 -4.39
C HIS A 144 17.23 1.74 -4.74
N PRO A 145 17.99 0.68 -5.05
CA PRO A 145 19.40 0.78 -5.45
C PRO A 145 19.67 1.74 -6.62
N CYS A 146 18.65 2.06 -7.41
CA CYS A 146 18.77 2.99 -8.54
C CYS A 146 19.02 4.44 -8.13
N VAL A 147 18.76 4.80 -6.86
CA VAL A 147 18.93 6.17 -6.35
C VAL A 147 20.38 6.43 -5.98
N ARG A 148 20.93 7.51 -6.52
CA ARG A 148 22.29 7.98 -6.18
C ARG A 148 22.30 8.61 -4.79
N PHE A 149 22.56 7.80 -3.76
CA PHE A 149 22.51 8.21 -2.35
C PHE A 149 23.29 9.49 -2.02
N LYS A 150 24.53 9.63 -2.52
CA LYS A 150 25.38 10.82 -2.27
C LYS A 150 24.69 12.14 -2.66
N ARG A 151 23.92 12.13 -3.75
CA ARG A 151 23.21 13.33 -4.22
C ARG A 151 21.98 13.65 -3.37
N TRP A 152 21.27 12.62 -2.89
CA TRP A 152 20.21 12.80 -1.90
C TRP A 152 20.78 13.41 -0.59
N GLU A 153 21.92 12.91 -0.14
CA GLU A 153 22.58 13.36 1.08
C GLU A 153 23.04 14.82 1.01
N SER A 154 23.55 15.28 -0.15
CA SER A 154 24.03 16.66 -0.32
C SER A 154 22.92 17.66 -0.71
N GLU A 155 22.02 17.27 -1.62
CA GLU A 155 21.08 18.19 -2.27
C GLU A 155 19.62 17.96 -1.87
N ARG A 156 19.30 16.84 -1.20
CA ARG A 156 17.92 16.37 -0.97
C ARG A 156 17.11 16.25 -2.27
N ILE A 157 17.78 15.79 -3.32
CA ILE A 157 17.23 15.54 -4.65
C ILE A 157 17.43 14.06 -4.99
N LEU A 158 16.38 13.40 -5.48
CA LEU A 158 16.47 12.04 -5.98
C LEU A 158 16.99 12.09 -7.42
N SER A 159 18.15 11.46 -7.68
CA SER A 159 18.68 11.26 -9.02
C SER A 159 18.89 9.77 -9.27
N PHE A 160 18.36 9.27 -10.38
CA PHE A 160 18.31 7.83 -10.64
C PHE A 160 18.06 7.52 -12.11
N ILE A 161 18.61 6.40 -12.57
CA ILE A 161 18.17 5.76 -13.82
C ILE A 161 17.15 4.69 -13.42
N PRO A 162 15.84 4.83 -13.72
CA PRO A 162 14.84 3.92 -13.18
C PRO A 162 14.89 2.52 -13.82
N PRO A 163 14.58 1.46 -13.05
CA PRO A 163 14.13 0.20 -13.62
C PRO A 163 13.00 0.40 -14.63
N ASP A 164 12.93 -0.49 -15.61
CA ASP A 164 11.84 -0.54 -16.56
C ASP A 164 10.59 -1.17 -15.93
N GLY A 165 9.41 -0.64 -16.26
CA GLY A 165 8.14 -1.10 -15.73
C GLY A 165 7.83 -0.57 -14.33
N ASN A 166 7.10 -1.35 -13.55
CA ASN A 166 6.72 -0.94 -12.22
C ASN A 166 7.92 -1.16 -11.24
N PHE A 167 8.07 -0.40 -10.16
CA PHE A 167 8.98 -0.73 -9.03
C PHE A 167 8.72 0.22 -7.85
N ARG A 168 9.21 -0.10 -6.65
CA ARG A 168 9.21 0.84 -5.51
C ARG A 168 10.46 1.70 -5.55
N LEU A 169 10.31 3.01 -5.73
CA LEU A 169 11.44 3.96 -5.76
C LEU A 169 12.01 4.21 -4.37
N LEU A 170 11.12 4.41 -3.39
CA LEU A 170 11.49 4.61 -1.99
C LEU A 170 10.33 4.26 -1.07
N SER A 171 10.66 3.99 0.19
CA SER A 171 9.74 4.02 1.33
C SER A 171 10.26 5.00 2.37
N TYR A 172 9.37 5.66 3.08
CA TYR A 172 9.71 6.67 4.07
C TYR A 172 8.81 6.57 5.29
N HIS A 173 9.32 7.10 6.39
CA HIS A 173 8.59 7.23 7.64
C HIS A 173 8.52 8.71 8.04
N ILE A 174 7.37 9.10 8.57
CA ILE A 174 7.16 10.39 9.22
C ILE A 174 6.64 10.10 10.63
N GLY A 175 7.50 10.33 11.60
CA GLY A 175 7.34 9.98 12.99
C GLY A 175 6.55 11.01 13.80
N SER A 176 6.40 10.68 15.08
CA SER A 176 5.49 11.32 16.03
C SER A 176 5.83 12.77 16.41
N GLN A 177 7.04 13.25 16.06
CA GLN A 177 7.42 14.66 16.25
C GLN A 177 6.69 15.58 15.27
N SER A 178 6.21 15.03 14.16
CA SER A 178 5.38 15.75 13.19
C SER A 178 3.90 15.68 13.59
N ILE A 179 3.20 16.81 13.53
CA ILE A 179 1.75 16.83 13.76
C ILE A 179 1.07 16.13 12.58
N VAL A 180 0.67 14.87 12.76
CA VAL A 180 -0.09 14.11 11.76
C VAL A 180 -1.55 14.57 11.76
N ALA A 181 -2.01 15.01 10.60
CA ALA A 181 -3.39 15.44 10.41
C ALA A 181 -4.33 14.22 10.38
N ILE A 182 -5.22 14.07 11.36
CA ILE A 182 -6.14 12.93 11.40
C ILE A 182 -7.30 13.16 10.42
N PRO A 183 -7.48 12.31 9.39
CA PRO A 183 -8.41 12.60 8.29
C PRO A 183 -9.88 12.28 8.61
N ILE A 184 -10.14 11.40 9.58
CA ILE A 184 -11.47 10.89 9.91
C ILE A 184 -11.67 10.91 11.43
N TYR A 185 -12.90 11.13 11.89
CA TYR A 185 -13.27 10.93 13.29
C TYR A 185 -14.42 9.93 13.40
N VAL A 186 -14.46 9.22 14.53
CA VAL A 186 -15.59 8.36 14.89
C VAL A 186 -16.07 8.80 16.27
N ARG A 187 -17.33 9.23 16.34
CA ARG A 187 -18.04 9.41 17.61
C ARG A 187 -18.72 8.10 17.93
N HIS A 188 -18.42 7.52 19.08
CA HIS A 188 -19.00 6.25 19.51
C HIS A 188 -19.60 6.39 20.91
N ASN A 189 -20.69 5.68 21.14
CA ASN A 189 -21.28 5.44 22.44
C ASN A 189 -21.72 3.97 22.50
N ILE A 190 -21.00 3.18 23.29
CA ILE A 190 -21.35 1.79 23.56
C ILE A 190 -21.67 1.68 25.04
N SER A 191 -22.86 1.18 25.34
CA SER A 191 -23.25 0.84 26.70
C SER A 191 -23.69 -0.62 26.74
N LEU A 192 -23.09 -1.39 27.65
CA LEU A 192 -23.45 -2.78 27.89
C LEU A 192 -23.93 -2.86 29.34
N LYS A 193 -25.13 -3.36 29.58
CA LYS A 193 -25.69 -3.56 30.92
C LYS A 193 -25.88 -5.04 31.17
N GLU A 194 -25.38 -5.54 32.30
CA GLU A 194 -25.40 -6.96 32.67
C GLU A 194 -26.80 -7.60 32.67
N LEU A 195 -27.85 -6.81 32.91
CA LEU A 195 -29.23 -7.28 33.10
C LEU A 195 -30.25 -6.66 32.11
N GLY A 196 -29.80 -5.97 31.06
CA GLY A 196 -30.72 -5.14 30.25
C GLY A 196 -30.37 -4.96 28.78
N GLY A 197 -29.47 -5.79 28.24
CA GLY A 197 -28.94 -5.58 26.90
C GLY A 197 -27.96 -4.40 26.85
N GLY A 198 -27.63 -3.97 25.64
CA GLY A 198 -26.76 -2.85 25.39
C GLY A 198 -27.30 -1.95 24.29
N ARG A 199 -26.64 -0.80 24.11
CA ARG A 199 -26.93 0.14 23.04
C ARG A 199 -25.63 0.54 22.35
N LEU A 200 -25.70 0.62 21.02
CA LEU A 200 -24.64 1.10 20.15
C LEU A 200 -25.10 2.36 19.43
N ASP A 201 -24.23 3.37 19.37
CA ASP A 201 -24.41 4.56 18.55
C ASP A 201 -23.06 5.02 18.02
N ILE A 202 -22.82 4.85 16.71
CA ILE A 202 -21.56 5.22 16.06
C ILE A 202 -21.87 6.17 14.92
N THR A 203 -21.13 7.29 14.85
CA THR A 203 -21.16 8.24 13.74
C THR A 203 -19.75 8.43 13.21
N VAL A 204 -19.59 8.35 11.89
CA VAL A 204 -18.29 8.52 11.21
C VAL A 204 -18.35 9.80 10.39
N GLY A 205 -17.30 10.62 10.44
CA GLY A 205 -17.23 11.84 9.65
C GLY A 205 -15.80 12.25 9.27
N PRO A 206 -15.65 13.07 8.21
CA PRO A 206 -14.35 13.60 7.83
C PRO A 206 -13.86 14.64 8.85
N LYS A 207 -12.55 14.73 9.07
CA LYS A 207 -11.91 15.71 9.95
C LYS A 207 -10.96 16.61 9.15
N GLN A 208 -9.79 16.12 8.75
CA GLN A 208 -8.78 16.89 8.00
C GLN A 208 -8.53 16.28 6.61
N THR A 209 -9.51 16.39 5.71
CA THR A 209 -9.43 15.81 4.35
C THR A 209 -9.14 16.83 3.25
N ILE A 210 -9.07 18.13 3.57
CA ILE A 210 -8.87 19.22 2.59
C ILE A 210 -9.90 19.15 1.44
N GLY A 211 -11.16 18.84 1.79
CA GLY A 211 -12.27 18.72 0.85
C GLY A 211 -12.21 17.47 -0.05
N ARG A 212 -11.27 16.54 0.18
CA ARG A 212 -11.22 15.27 -0.52
C ARG A 212 -12.24 14.28 0.08
N THR A 213 -12.80 13.47 -0.80
CA THR A 213 -13.74 12.40 -0.44
C THR A 213 -13.01 11.28 0.29
N VAL A 214 -13.63 10.74 1.34
CA VAL A 214 -13.20 9.51 2.01
C VAL A 214 -14.02 8.34 1.48
N GLU A 215 -13.33 7.31 0.98
CA GLU A 215 -13.90 6.15 0.29
C GLU A 215 -13.40 4.86 0.93
N ASN A 216 -14.03 3.73 0.56
CA ASN A 216 -13.72 2.39 1.08
C ASN A 216 -13.68 2.37 2.61
N VAL A 217 -14.64 3.06 3.25
CA VAL A 217 -14.67 3.17 4.70
C VAL A 217 -15.33 1.96 5.30
N THR A 218 -14.59 1.24 6.14
CA THR A 218 -15.12 0.11 6.92
C THR A 218 -14.68 0.22 8.37
N LEU A 219 -15.57 -0.16 9.28
CA LEU A 219 -15.28 -0.27 10.71
C LEU A 219 -15.36 -1.74 11.10
N GLU A 220 -14.32 -2.22 11.77
CA GLU A 220 -14.27 -3.55 12.36
C GLU A 220 -14.16 -3.41 13.88
N ILE A 221 -15.12 -4.01 14.59
CA ILE A 221 -15.26 -3.88 16.03
C ILE A 221 -15.29 -5.27 16.65
N PRO A 222 -14.21 -5.70 17.34
CA PRO A 222 -14.20 -6.93 18.11
C PRO A 222 -15.05 -6.74 19.37
N MET A 223 -16.25 -7.32 19.37
CA MET A 223 -17.18 -7.20 20.48
C MET A 223 -16.77 -8.08 21.66
N PRO A 224 -17.10 -7.69 22.91
CA PRO A 224 -16.90 -8.53 24.08
C PRO A 224 -17.58 -9.91 23.90
N LYS A 225 -17.00 -10.95 24.49
CA LYS A 225 -17.52 -12.34 24.37
C LYS A 225 -18.97 -12.50 24.83
N ILE A 226 -19.41 -11.65 25.77
CA ILE A 226 -20.78 -11.62 26.28
C ILE A 226 -21.80 -11.18 25.22
N VAL A 227 -21.39 -10.56 24.11
CA VAL A 227 -22.30 -10.12 23.06
C VAL A 227 -22.82 -11.32 22.27
N LEU A 228 -24.14 -11.52 22.29
CA LEU A 228 -24.83 -12.60 21.59
C LEU A 228 -25.30 -12.16 20.21
N ASN A 229 -25.80 -10.92 20.08
CA ASN A 229 -26.30 -10.39 18.82
C ASN A 229 -26.25 -8.86 18.80
N CYS A 230 -26.21 -8.28 17.60
CA CYS A 230 -26.35 -6.84 17.36
C CYS A 230 -27.55 -6.58 16.45
N THR A 231 -28.57 -5.88 16.93
CA THR A 231 -29.73 -5.46 16.12
C THR A 231 -29.62 -3.96 15.86
N LEU A 232 -28.97 -3.64 14.74
CA LEU A 232 -28.57 -2.28 14.38
C LEU A 232 -29.28 -1.82 13.11
N THR A 233 -29.40 -0.50 12.97
CA THR A 233 -29.96 0.20 11.82
C THR A 233 -28.93 1.20 11.32
N PRO A 234 -28.26 0.94 10.18
CA PRO A 234 -27.42 1.93 9.52
C PRO A 234 -28.28 2.96 8.77
N ASN A 235 -27.87 4.23 8.78
CA ASN A 235 -28.42 5.22 7.84
C ASN A 235 -27.72 5.18 6.47
N GLN A 236 -26.55 4.53 6.41
CA GLN A 236 -25.69 4.36 5.25
C GLN A 236 -24.86 3.08 5.41
N GLY A 237 -24.68 2.36 4.31
CA GLY A 237 -23.87 1.15 4.28
C GLY A 237 -24.61 -0.08 4.80
N LYS A 238 -23.86 -1.16 5.02
CA LYS A 238 -24.37 -2.45 5.52
C LYS A 238 -23.49 -2.93 6.67
N TYR A 239 -24.09 -3.61 7.64
CA TYR A 239 -23.35 -4.23 8.73
C TYR A 239 -23.59 -5.73 8.76
N SER A 240 -22.65 -6.45 9.34
CA SER A 240 -22.78 -7.85 9.70
C SER A 240 -22.15 -8.08 11.07
N PHE A 241 -22.73 -8.98 11.85
CA PHE A 241 -22.14 -9.44 13.10
C PHE A 241 -21.96 -10.94 13.03
N ASP A 242 -20.73 -11.40 13.24
CA ASP A 242 -20.44 -12.82 13.37
C ASP A 242 -20.45 -13.22 14.86
N PRO A 243 -21.43 -14.02 15.32
CA PRO A 243 -21.52 -14.44 16.72
C PRO A 243 -20.41 -15.42 17.14
N VAL A 244 -19.66 -16.01 16.19
CA VAL A 244 -18.55 -16.92 16.46
C VAL A 244 -17.25 -16.14 16.70
N SER A 245 -16.81 -15.35 15.72
CA SER A 245 -15.61 -14.50 15.88
C SER A 245 -15.83 -13.28 16.77
N LYS A 246 -17.09 -12.94 17.06
CA LYS A 246 -17.52 -11.73 17.79
C LYS A 246 -17.14 -10.43 17.08
N ILE A 247 -17.01 -10.46 15.75
CA ILE A 247 -16.67 -9.27 14.96
C ILE A 247 -17.95 -8.62 14.44
N LEU A 248 -18.14 -7.34 14.76
CA LEU A 248 -19.09 -6.45 14.08
C LEU A 248 -18.35 -5.71 12.96
N LEU A 249 -18.75 -5.95 11.72
CA LEU A 249 -18.26 -5.24 10.55
C LEU A 249 -19.34 -4.24 10.08
N TRP A 250 -18.93 -3.01 9.78
CA TRP A 250 -19.78 -2.01 9.12
C TRP A 250 -19.08 -1.45 7.89
N ASP A 251 -19.60 -1.78 6.71
CA ASP A 251 -19.15 -1.28 5.42
C ASP A 251 -19.99 -0.05 5.02
N ILE A 252 -19.34 1.12 5.04
CA ILE A 252 -19.95 2.43 4.76
C ILE A 252 -19.79 2.81 3.28
N GLY A 253 -18.70 2.35 2.64
CA GLY A 253 -18.30 2.79 1.31
C GLY A 253 -17.77 4.23 1.30
N ARG A 254 -18.41 5.10 0.51
CA ARG A 254 -18.03 6.52 0.36
C ARG A 254 -18.77 7.41 1.35
N ILE A 255 -18.07 8.19 2.17
CA ILE A 255 -18.71 9.10 3.13
C ILE A 255 -19.50 10.20 2.41
N ASP A 256 -20.79 10.31 2.70
CA ASP A 256 -21.63 11.45 2.34
C ASP A 256 -21.55 12.53 3.44
N VAL A 257 -21.07 13.70 3.08
CA VAL A 257 -20.91 14.83 4.03
C VAL A 257 -22.23 15.55 4.30
N SER A 258 -23.25 15.38 3.46
CA SER A 258 -24.58 15.98 3.65
C SER A 258 -25.36 15.28 4.77
N LYS A 259 -25.15 13.97 4.93
CA LYS A 259 -25.73 13.14 5.97
C LYS A 259 -24.70 12.11 6.44
N LEU A 260 -24.06 12.42 7.57
CA LEU A 260 -22.98 11.59 8.09
C LEU A 260 -23.41 10.13 8.31
N PRO A 261 -22.58 9.15 7.93
CA PRO A 261 -22.80 7.74 8.22
C PRO A 261 -23.01 7.51 9.71
N ASN A 262 -24.05 6.77 10.05
CA ASN A 262 -24.41 6.43 11.41
C ASN A 262 -24.97 5.00 11.52
N LEU A 263 -24.61 4.32 12.61
CA LEU A 263 -25.07 2.99 12.96
C LEU A 263 -25.58 2.99 14.41
N ARG A 264 -26.86 2.69 14.61
CA ARG A 264 -27.51 2.71 15.93
C ARG A 264 -28.35 1.47 16.18
N GLY A 265 -28.45 1.04 17.43
CA GLY A 265 -29.41 0.00 17.80
C GLY A 265 -29.12 -0.66 19.15
N SER A 266 -29.70 -1.84 19.34
CA SER A 266 -29.56 -2.63 20.56
C SER A 266 -28.55 -3.75 20.39
N ILE A 267 -27.89 -4.10 21.49
CA ILE A 267 -26.98 -5.24 21.62
C ILE A 267 -27.62 -6.22 22.61
N THR A 268 -27.66 -7.49 22.27
CA THR A 268 -28.07 -8.54 23.21
C THR A 268 -26.83 -9.10 23.88
N VAL A 269 -26.81 -9.12 25.21
CA VAL A 269 -25.71 -9.67 26.00
C VAL A 269 -26.15 -10.91 26.77
N GLN A 270 -25.22 -11.82 27.04
CA GLN A 270 -25.43 -12.97 27.90
C GLN A 270 -25.47 -12.53 29.36
N ASN A 271 -26.43 -13.07 30.12
CA ASN A 271 -26.50 -12.87 31.57
C ASN A 271 -25.44 -13.75 32.25
N SER A 272 -24.23 -13.22 32.46
CA SER A 272 -23.20 -13.89 33.26
C SER A 272 -22.49 -12.89 34.18
N ALA A 273 -22.19 -13.32 35.41
CA ALA A 273 -21.46 -12.55 36.43
C ALA A 273 -19.95 -12.36 36.12
N SER A 274 -19.54 -12.64 34.88
CA SER A 274 -18.17 -12.51 34.41
C SER A 274 -17.85 -11.05 34.10
N THR A 275 -16.74 -10.58 34.65
CA THR A 275 -16.22 -9.21 34.51
C THR A 275 -16.18 -8.73 33.06
N MET A 276 -16.56 -7.46 32.87
CA MET A 276 -16.54 -6.74 31.61
C MET A 276 -15.09 -6.42 31.20
N GLU A 277 -14.33 -7.45 30.81
CA GLU A 277 -12.89 -7.34 30.48
C GLU A 277 -12.64 -7.18 28.97
N SER A 278 -13.31 -6.24 28.31
CA SER A 278 -12.70 -5.67 27.12
C SER A 278 -13.05 -4.20 26.96
N ASN A 279 -12.02 -3.41 26.67
CA ASN A 279 -12.14 -2.11 26.04
C ASN A 279 -11.99 -2.35 24.53
N PRO A 280 -13.07 -2.68 23.81
CA PRO A 280 -12.96 -2.94 22.38
C PRO A 280 -12.39 -1.70 21.69
N ALA A 281 -11.58 -1.92 20.66
CA ALA A 281 -11.08 -0.85 19.80
C ALA A 281 -11.78 -0.95 18.45
N ILE A 282 -12.20 0.18 17.89
CA ILE A 282 -12.72 0.25 16.53
C ILE A 282 -11.50 0.31 15.60
N ASN A 283 -11.30 -0.72 14.81
CA ASN A 283 -10.36 -0.69 13.70
C ASN A 283 -11.05 0.00 12.52
N VAL A 284 -10.41 0.99 11.92
CA VAL A 284 -10.98 1.78 10.83
C VAL A 284 -10.15 1.58 9.58
N HIS A 285 -10.78 1.24 8.47
CA HIS A 285 -10.17 1.29 7.15
C HIS A 285 -10.79 2.41 6.33
N PHE A 286 -9.97 3.07 5.51
CA PHE A 286 -10.40 4.09 4.57
C PHE A 286 -9.36 4.30 3.47
N THR A 287 -9.76 4.97 2.40
CA THR A 287 -8.87 5.49 1.36
C THR A 287 -9.28 6.91 0.99
N ILE A 288 -8.31 7.79 0.78
CA ILE A 288 -8.49 9.15 0.28
C ILE A 288 -7.61 9.32 -0.93
N ASN A 289 -8.24 9.50 -2.09
CA ASN A 289 -7.54 9.78 -3.33
C ASN A 289 -7.18 11.26 -3.42
N GLN A 290 -6.07 11.56 -4.10
CA GLN A 290 -5.55 12.92 -4.35
C GLN A 290 -5.18 13.67 -3.05
N LEU A 291 -4.68 12.94 -2.05
CA LEU A 291 -4.18 13.48 -0.79
C LEU A 291 -2.97 12.68 -0.30
N ALA A 292 -1.90 13.39 0.07
CA ALA A 292 -0.88 12.94 0.99
C ALA A 292 -1.11 13.70 2.29
N VAL A 293 -1.43 12.98 3.36
CA VAL A 293 -1.82 13.55 4.66
C VAL A 293 -0.64 14.23 5.37
N SER A 294 0.59 13.86 5.02
CA SER A 294 1.80 14.58 5.45
C SER A 294 1.95 15.97 4.81
N GLY A 295 1.21 16.24 3.73
CA GLY A 295 1.44 17.41 2.88
C GLY A 295 2.61 17.24 1.90
N LEU A 296 3.21 16.05 1.79
CA LEU A 296 4.26 15.76 0.81
C LEU A 296 3.78 16.07 -0.60
N LYS A 297 4.57 16.86 -1.31
CA LYS A 297 4.27 17.27 -2.69
C LYS A 297 5.52 17.20 -3.54
N VAL A 298 5.42 16.51 -4.67
CA VAL A 298 6.40 16.55 -5.75
C VAL A 298 6.47 17.98 -6.28
N ASN A 299 7.67 18.56 -6.29
CA ASN A 299 7.94 19.86 -6.85
C ASN A 299 8.20 19.74 -8.35
N ARG A 300 9.21 18.93 -8.73
CA ARG A 300 9.64 18.82 -10.12
C ARG A 300 10.20 17.44 -10.43
N LEU A 301 9.94 16.98 -11.65
CA LEU A 301 10.55 15.80 -12.25
C LEU A 301 11.19 16.19 -13.59
N ASP A 302 12.51 16.08 -13.69
CA ASP A 302 13.29 16.32 -14.90
C ASP A 302 13.82 15.01 -15.47
N MET A 303 14.03 14.97 -16.80
CA MET A 303 14.63 13.83 -17.50
C MET A 303 15.78 14.31 -18.37
N TYR A 304 16.90 13.59 -18.32
CA TYR A 304 18.11 13.81 -19.09
C TYR A 304 18.49 12.53 -19.85
N GLY A 305 19.44 12.66 -20.79
CA GLY A 305 19.95 11.54 -21.59
C GLY A 305 19.09 11.16 -22.80
N GLU A 306 17.82 11.56 -22.82
CA GLU A 306 16.87 11.24 -23.89
C GLU A 306 16.22 12.50 -24.49
N LYS A 307 15.97 12.49 -25.81
CA LYS A 307 15.47 13.68 -26.55
C LYS A 307 13.95 13.84 -26.55
N TYR A 308 13.21 12.77 -26.23
CA TYR A 308 11.75 12.81 -26.24
C TYR A 308 11.20 13.49 -24.96
N LYS A 309 9.94 13.93 -25.01
CA LYS A 309 9.24 14.48 -23.84
C LYS A 309 8.23 13.45 -23.32
N PRO A 310 8.47 12.80 -22.17
CA PRO A 310 7.54 11.82 -21.64
C PRO A 310 6.34 12.49 -20.99
N PHE A 311 5.22 11.77 -20.95
CA PHE A 311 4.13 12.08 -20.03
C PHE A 311 4.59 11.80 -18.60
N LYS A 312 4.24 12.70 -17.66
CA LYS A 312 4.62 12.59 -16.25
C LYS A 312 3.37 12.68 -15.39
N GLY A 313 3.03 11.61 -14.68
CA GLY A 313 1.88 11.55 -13.79
C GLY A 313 2.32 11.39 -12.34
N VAL A 314 1.68 12.12 -11.42
CA VAL A 314 1.83 11.89 -9.99
C VAL A 314 0.46 11.73 -9.37
N LYS A 315 0.27 10.66 -8.59
CA LYS A 315 -0.95 10.41 -7.82
C LYS A 315 -0.59 10.41 -6.34
N TYR A 316 -1.50 10.92 -5.52
CA TYR A 316 -1.39 10.89 -4.06
C TYR A 316 -2.53 10.07 -3.49
N ILE A 317 -2.24 9.16 -2.56
CA ILE A 317 -3.22 8.29 -1.95
C ILE A 317 -2.91 8.21 -0.46
N THR A 318 -3.89 8.48 0.39
CA THR A 318 -3.82 8.18 1.82
C THR A 318 -4.72 6.99 2.12
N LYS A 319 -4.24 6.04 2.92
CA LYS A 319 -5.00 4.88 3.39
C LYS A 319 -4.89 4.79 4.91
N ALA A 320 -5.84 4.08 5.52
CA ALA A 320 -5.63 3.61 6.89
C ALA A 320 -4.53 2.55 6.91
N GLY A 321 -3.55 2.70 7.79
CA GLY A 321 -2.71 1.59 8.25
C GLY A 321 -3.36 0.95 9.48
N LYS A 322 -2.64 0.92 10.61
CA LYS A 322 -3.17 0.54 11.93
C LYS A 322 -3.92 1.71 12.55
N PHE A 323 -5.14 1.95 12.09
CA PHE A 323 -5.97 3.04 12.58
C PHE A 323 -6.99 2.52 13.61
N GLN A 324 -6.78 2.86 14.89
CA GLN A 324 -7.57 2.36 16.01
C GLN A 324 -8.19 3.49 16.83
N ILE A 325 -9.42 3.27 17.25
CA ILE A 325 -10.15 4.19 18.15
C ILE A 325 -10.54 3.41 19.40
N ARG A 326 -9.98 3.79 20.54
CA ARG A 326 -10.23 3.16 21.84
C ARG A 326 -11.56 3.63 22.38
N MET A 327 -12.38 2.68 22.82
CA MET A 327 -13.71 2.96 23.37
C MET A 327 -13.71 3.18 24.87
#